data_AF-A0A426SNM1-F1
#
_entry.id   AF-A0A426SNM1-F1
#
_cell.length_a   1.000
_cell.length_b   1.000
_cell.length_c   1.000
_cell.angle_alpha   90.00
_cell.angle_beta   90.00
_cell.angle_gamma   90.00
#
_symmetry.space_group_name_H-M   'P 1'
#
loop_
_entity.id
_entity.type
_entity.pdbx_description
1 polymer ?
#
loop_
_entity_poly.entity_id
_entity_poly.type
_entity_poly.pdbx_seq_one_letter_code
_entity_poly.pdbx_strand_id
1 'polypeptide(L)'
;MTQLTHDLVLEVLEGCAASALAEARELGAVRTVSATELMLRTDDLDAARSLRRVVAASTSLTVPARRPRELLETSVQQRLAELLEDLRRQRPRQVFHGLRLEAAGAGTPEMRRLATALAELADLPIDDADGDLVARVRRGASPGTWQVLLRTTPRPLATRAWREVDYPGAVNATIAATVLDLLDVGAEDSLLDMTCGSGTFLVEQLHRAAPARAVGVDLDPAALDAARRHQRAARRRGRIDWVEGDVLTAELEGGFTRLVTNPPWGTLHGEHESNEDLLAALLERAAELAAPGARLGVLTHEITRMQRVLEQRAAGWRRAGEHRFFQKGHHPRLFLLER
;
A
#
# COMPACT_ATOMS: atom_id res chain seq x y z
N MET A 1 -15.50 30.43 -7.58
CA MET A 1 -14.72 30.00 -6.40
C MET A 1 -13.34 29.67 -6.91
N THR A 2 -12.30 30.36 -6.45
CA THR A 2 -10.91 30.04 -6.81
C THR A 2 -10.63 28.61 -6.37
N GLN A 3 -10.25 27.72 -7.30
CA GLN A 3 -9.86 26.36 -6.96
C GLN A 3 -8.64 26.43 -6.03
N LEU A 4 -8.81 26.00 -4.78
CA LEU A 4 -7.72 25.91 -3.81
C LEU A 4 -6.78 24.80 -4.29
N THR A 5 -5.49 25.11 -4.35
CA THR A 5 -4.46 24.14 -4.73
C THR A 5 -3.75 23.67 -3.47
N HIS A 6 -3.63 22.36 -3.29
CA HIS A 6 -3.00 21.71 -2.15
C HIS A 6 -1.66 21.09 -2.56
N ASP A 7 -0.63 21.34 -1.76
CA ASP A 7 0.68 20.70 -1.88
C ASP A 7 0.76 19.53 -0.89
N LEU A 8 0.63 18.31 -1.41
CA LEU A 8 0.62 17.07 -0.66
C LEU A 8 1.98 16.36 -0.73
N VAL A 9 2.45 15.93 0.43
CA VAL A 9 3.55 14.97 0.54
C VAL A 9 2.95 13.57 0.65
N LEU A 10 3.32 12.70 -0.28
CA LEU A 10 2.88 11.31 -0.34
C LEU A 10 4.00 10.40 0.15
N GLU A 11 3.75 9.68 1.24
CA GLU A 11 4.65 8.64 1.77
C GLU A 11 4.46 7.35 0.97
N VAL A 12 5.54 6.75 0.47
CA VAL A 12 5.50 5.58 -0.41
C VAL A 12 6.48 4.52 0.10
N LEU A 13 6.14 3.24 -0.06
CA LEU A 13 7.09 2.15 0.18
C LEU A 13 8.13 2.10 -0.94
N GLU A 14 9.38 1.83 -0.60
CA GLU A 14 10.40 1.59 -1.62
C GLU A 14 10.00 0.36 -2.46
N GLY A 15 10.14 0.49 -3.78
CA GLY A 15 9.55 -0.41 -4.78
C GLY A 15 8.16 0.00 -5.25
N CYS A 16 7.42 0.86 -4.55
CA CYS A 16 6.07 1.30 -4.99
C CYS A 16 6.07 2.67 -5.67
N ALA A 17 7.20 3.37 -5.70
CA ALA A 17 7.29 4.76 -6.17
C ALA A 17 6.80 4.98 -7.61
N ALA A 18 7.11 4.07 -8.55
CA ALA A 18 6.71 4.20 -9.95
C ALA A 18 5.18 4.09 -10.11
N SER A 19 4.56 3.09 -9.48
CA SER A 19 3.10 2.93 -9.53
C SER A 19 2.37 4.02 -8.74
N ALA A 20 2.91 4.45 -7.60
CA ALA A 20 2.39 5.60 -6.86
C ALA A 20 2.44 6.90 -7.67
N LEU A 21 3.53 7.10 -8.43
CA LEU A 21 3.69 8.25 -9.32
C LEU A 21 2.66 8.22 -10.45
N ALA A 22 2.44 7.06 -11.06
CA ALA A 22 1.43 6.90 -12.10
C ALA A 22 0.01 7.18 -11.57
N GLU A 23 -0.35 6.62 -10.41
CA GLU A 23 -1.65 6.84 -9.76
C GLU A 23 -1.85 8.30 -9.36
N ALA A 24 -0.82 8.95 -8.78
CA ALA A 24 -0.91 10.34 -8.36
C ALA A 24 -0.99 11.35 -9.53
N ARG A 25 -0.47 11.00 -10.72
CA ARG A 25 -0.57 11.85 -11.92
C ARG A 25 -2.01 12.08 -12.37
N GLU A 26 -2.91 11.15 -12.05
CA GLU A 26 -4.33 11.29 -12.37
C GLU A 26 -5.00 12.40 -11.53
N LEU A 27 -4.42 12.76 -10.38
CA LEU A 27 -4.94 13.79 -9.47
C LEU A 27 -4.27 15.15 -9.62
N GLY A 28 -3.16 15.24 -10.34
CA GLY A 28 -2.46 16.51 -10.55
C GLY A 28 -0.96 16.40 -10.83
N ALA A 29 -0.28 17.53 -10.76
CA ALA A 29 1.15 17.61 -11.05
C ALA A 29 1.95 16.96 -9.91
N VAL A 30 2.64 15.86 -10.22
CA VAL A 30 3.42 15.10 -9.24
C VAL A 30 4.88 14.97 -9.66
N ARG A 31 5.77 15.02 -8.66
CA ARG A 31 7.21 14.78 -8.83
C ARG A 31 7.74 13.87 -7.73
N THR A 32 8.75 13.08 -8.08
CA THR A 32 9.51 12.28 -7.11
C THR A 32 10.43 13.18 -6.28
N VAL A 33 10.43 12.98 -4.96
CA VAL A 33 11.35 13.65 -4.02
C VAL A 33 12.46 12.68 -3.61
N SER A 34 12.09 11.43 -3.31
CA SER A 34 12.99 10.33 -2.95
C SER A 34 12.38 8.99 -3.35
N ALA A 35 13.04 7.88 -3.02
CA ALA A 35 12.51 6.53 -3.22
C ALA A 35 11.23 6.24 -2.40
N THR A 36 10.95 7.04 -1.36
CA THR A 36 9.84 6.85 -0.42
C THR A 36 8.94 8.08 -0.30
N GLU A 37 9.14 9.10 -1.12
CA GLU A 37 8.39 10.35 -1.03
C GLU A 37 8.11 10.95 -2.42
N LEU A 38 6.84 11.30 -2.65
CA LEU A 38 6.39 12.11 -3.80
C LEU A 38 5.80 13.43 -3.31
N MET A 39 5.84 14.45 -4.17
CA MET A 39 5.15 15.71 -3.97
C MET A 39 4.07 15.84 -5.04
N LEU A 40 2.80 15.91 -4.63
CA LEU A 40 1.62 16.07 -5.47
C LEU A 40 1.02 17.45 -5.25
N ARG A 41 0.81 18.19 -6.34
CA ARG A 41 0.01 19.40 -6.37
C ARG A 41 -1.35 19.10 -7.02
N THR A 42 -2.43 19.27 -6.27
CA THR A 42 -3.79 18.90 -6.69
C THR A 42 -4.82 19.94 -6.21
N ASP A 43 -5.91 20.09 -6.95
CA ASP A 43 -7.11 20.84 -6.55
C ASP A 43 -8.20 19.94 -5.94
N ASP A 44 -7.97 18.63 -5.89
CA ASP A 44 -8.88 17.62 -5.35
C ASP A 44 -8.25 16.89 -4.14
N LEU A 45 -8.32 17.55 -2.99
CA LEU A 45 -7.90 16.97 -1.72
C LEU A 45 -8.70 15.72 -1.35
N ASP A 46 -9.96 15.63 -1.77
CA ASP A 46 -10.84 14.51 -1.46
C ASP A 46 -10.35 13.25 -2.15
N ALA A 47 -9.98 13.34 -3.44
CA ALA A 47 -9.51 12.21 -4.22
C ALA A 47 -8.20 11.60 -3.71
N ALA A 48 -7.35 12.35 -3.01
CA ALA A 48 -6.09 11.84 -2.45
C ALA A 48 -6.29 10.64 -1.49
N ARG A 49 -7.47 10.53 -0.84
CA ARG A 49 -7.84 9.39 0.02
C ARG A 49 -7.95 8.07 -0.74
N SER A 50 -8.12 8.14 -2.06
CA SER A 50 -8.39 6.99 -2.92
C SER A 50 -7.12 6.34 -3.47
N LEU A 51 -5.97 7.00 -3.27
CA LEU A 51 -4.66 6.50 -3.63
C LEU A 51 -4.38 5.17 -2.91
N ARG A 52 -4.01 4.14 -3.68
CA ARG A 52 -3.76 2.79 -3.18
C ARG A 52 -2.28 2.46 -3.15
N ARG A 53 -1.45 3.11 -3.98
CA ARG A 53 0.00 2.86 -4.04
C ARG A 53 0.79 3.77 -3.10
N VAL A 54 0.10 4.57 -2.31
CA VAL A 54 0.63 5.48 -1.30
C VAL A 54 0.31 4.96 0.10
N VAL A 55 1.24 5.12 1.04
CA VAL A 55 1.09 4.76 2.45
C VAL A 55 0.27 5.80 3.19
N ALA A 56 0.59 7.07 3.03
CA ALA A 56 -0.12 8.19 3.64
C ALA A 56 0.04 9.46 2.79
N ALA A 57 -0.97 10.32 2.80
CA ALA A 57 -0.90 11.66 2.20
C ALA A 57 -0.99 12.72 3.30
N SER A 58 -0.11 13.71 3.25
CA SER A 58 -0.11 14.83 4.20
C SER A 58 -0.13 16.15 3.47
N THR A 59 -1.00 17.07 3.86
CA THR A 59 -0.84 18.47 3.42
C THR A 59 0.40 19.07 4.07
N SER A 60 1.09 19.96 3.38
CA SER A 60 2.38 20.46 3.85
C SER A 60 2.50 21.98 3.81
N LEU A 61 3.17 22.51 4.83
CA LEU A 61 3.55 23.91 4.93
C LEU A 61 5.06 24.00 5.10
N THR A 62 5.76 24.58 4.12
CA THR A 62 7.19 24.88 4.24
C THR A 62 7.37 26.34 4.63
N VAL A 63 8.14 26.58 5.70
CA VAL A 63 8.35 27.89 6.33
C VAL A 63 9.85 28.20 6.34
N PRO A 64 10.30 29.36 5.82
CA PRO A 64 11.64 29.88 6.09
C PRO A 64 11.77 30.16 7.58
N ALA A 65 12.54 29.34 8.29
CA ALA A 65 12.69 29.40 9.73
C ALA A 65 14.04 28.82 10.14
N ARG A 66 14.78 29.51 11.00
CA ARG A 66 16.06 29.00 11.52
C ARG A 66 15.84 28.04 12.68
N ARG A 67 14.80 28.27 13.50
CA ARG A 67 14.47 27.50 14.70
C ARG A 67 13.00 27.09 14.72
N PRO A 68 12.65 25.96 15.36
CA PRO A 68 11.26 25.49 15.47
C PRO A 68 10.29 26.52 16.05
N ARG A 69 10.75 27.36 16.99
CA ARG A 69 9.91 28.39 17.63
C ARG A 69 9.32 29.40 16.65
N GLU A 70 9.95 29.62 15.49
CA GLU A 70 9.45 30.53 14.44
C GLU A 70 8.19 29.95 13.76
N LEU A 71 7.92 28.65 13.91
CA LEU A 71 6.66 28.05 13.48
C LEU A 71 5.44 28.53 14.30
N LEU A 72 5.67 29.12 15.47
CA LEU A 72 4.63 29.71 16.33
C LEU A 72 4.26 31.14 15.93
N GLU A 73 4.93 31.73 14.93
CA GLU A 73 4.58 33.05 14.44
C GLU A 73 3.14 33.09 13.92
N THR A 74 2.44 34.20 14.17
CA THR A 74 1.01 34.35 13.86
C THR A 74 0.70 34.07 12.39
N SER A 75 1.54 34.53 11.47
CA SER A 75 1.37 34.29 10.02
C SER A 75 1.49 32.81 9.65
N VAL A 76 2.34 32.05 10.35
CA VAL A 76 2.49 30.60 10.15
C VAL A 76 1.28 29.86 10.72
N GLN A 77 0.84 30.24 11.93
CA GLN A 77 -0.32 29.65 12.58
C GLN A 77 -1.61 29.88 11.78
N GLN A 78 -1.78 31.06 11.18
CA GLN A 78 -2.90 31.34 10.27
C GLN A 78 -2.93 30.39 9.07
N ARG A 79 -1.78 30.16 8.42
CA ARG A 79 -1.67 29.22 7.29
C ARG A 79 -1.91 27.77 7.72
N LEU A 80 -1.47 27.39 8.93
CA LEU A 80 -1.76 26.05 9.49
C LEU A 80 -3.26 25.89 9.78
N ALA A 81 -3.92 26.94 10.29
CA ALA A 81 -5.36 26.94 10.52
C ALA A 81 -6.14 26.76 9.20
N GLU A 82 -5.71 27.41 8.12
CA GLU A 82 -6.28 27.22 6.78
C GLU A 82 -6.16 25.76 6.31
N LEU A 83 -4.98 25.14 6.47
CA LEU A 83 -4.78 23.72 6.12
C LEU A 83 -5.66 22.79 6.95
N LEU A 84 -5.80 23.05 8.26
CA LEU A 84 -6.69 22.27 9.13
C LEU A 84 -8.16 22.43 8.73
N GLU A 85 -8.56 23.63 8.32
CA GLU A 85 -9.92 23.88 7.83
C GLU A 85 -10.19 23.16 6.50
N ASP A 86 -9.23 23.11 5.60
CA ASP A 86 -9.31 22.29 4.38
C ASP A 86 -9.51 20.81 4.71
N LEU A 87 -8.76 20.28 5.70
CA LEU A 87 -8.95 18.90 6.17
C LEU A 87 -10.36 18.67 6.76
N ARG A 88 -10.91 19.63 7.52
CA ARG A 88 -12.29 19.53 8.06
C ARG A 88 -13.36 19.55 6.98
N ARG A 89 -13.08 20.22 5.86
CA ARG A 89 -13.98 20.31 4.70
C ARG A 89 -13.92 19.07 3.80
N GLN A 90 -12.86 18.27 3.89
CA GLN A 90 -12.67 17.05 3.07
C GLN A 90 -13.92 16.16 3.07
N ARG A 91 -14.20 15.49 1.94
CA ARG A 91 -15.32 14.57 1.77
C ARG A 91 -14.90 13.12 1.44
N PRO A 92 -15.65 12.14 1.99
CA PRO A 92 -16.49 12.26 3.18
C PRO A 92 -15.68 12.77 4.38
N ARG A 93 -16.41 13.42 5.30
CA ARG A 93 -15.84 14.16 6.44
C ARG A 93 -14.97 13.23 7.27
N GLN A 94 -13.74 13.68 7.53
CA GLN A 94 -12.82 13.01 8.44
C GLN A 94 -13.08 13.46 9.86
N VAL A 95 -12.98 12.52 10.79
CA VAL A 95 -13.08 12.77 12.22
C VAL A 95 -11.76 12.35 12.84
N PHE A 96 -11.16 13.27 13.58
CA PHE A 96 -9.95 13.07 14.37
C PHE A 96 -10.31 13.22 15.84
N HIS A 97 -9.59 12.53 16.72
CA HIS A 97 -9.86 12.43 18.15
C HIS A 97 -8.72 12.96 19.00
N GLY A 98 -7.51 13.03 18.46
CA GLY A 98 -6.34 13.57 19.16
C GLY A 98 -5.23 13.96 18.20
N LEU A 99 -4.45 14.97 18.58
CA LEU A 99 -3.27 15.38 17.85
C LEU A 99 -2.02 14.68 18.40
N ARG A 100 -1.24 14.08 17.51
CA ARG A 100 0.06 13.51 17.82
C ARG A 100 1.16 14.21 17.03
N LEU A 101 2.18 14.72 17.73
CA LEU A 101 3.35 15.34 17.10
C LEU A 101 4.45 14.31 16.84
N GLU A 102 4.84 14.16 15.57
CA GLU A 102 6.00 13.38 15.16
C GLU A 102 7.15 14.31 14.74
N ALA A 103 8.15 14.49 15.61
CA ALA A 103 9.28 15.34 15.31
C ALA A 103 10.58 14.83 15.95
N ALA A 104 11.72 15.13 15.33
CA ALA A 104 13.00 14.96 16.00
C ALA A 104 13.04 15.87 17.24
N GLY A 105 13.20 15.27 18.43
CA GLY A 105 13.10 16.01 19.69
C GLY A 105 11.67 16.41 20.05
N ALA A 106 10.65 15.61 19.71
CA ALA A 106 9.23 15.87 20.04
C ALA A 106 9.00 16.20 21.53
N GLY A 107 9.79 15.61 22.45
CA GLY A 107 9.71 15.89 23.89
C GLY A 107 10.34 17.22 24.35
N THR A 108 10.96 18.01 23.46
CA THR A 108 11.55 19.31 23.83
C THR A 108 10.45 20.33 24.20
N PRO A 109 10.73 21.32 25.07
CA PRO A 109 9.75 22.37 25.41
C PRO A 109 9.22 23.12 24.18
N GLU A 110 10.06 23.39 23.19
CA GLU A 110 9.68 24.07 21.95
C GLU A 110 8.72 23.22 21.10
N MET A 111 9.00 21.92 20.92
CA MET A 111 8.13 21.03 20.15
C MET A 111 6.80 20.80 20.87
N ARG A 112 6.81 20.67 22.21
CA ARG A 112 5.57 20.58 23.00
C ARG A 112 4.69 21.82 22.87
N ARG A 113 5.28 23.03 22.87
CA ARG A 113 4.54 24.26 22.60
C ARG A 113 3.92 24.28 21.21
N LEU A 114 4.63 23.78 20.20
CA LEU A 114 4.10 23.65 18.84
C LEU A 114 2.96 22.63 18.77
N ALA A 115 3.07 21.48 19.46
CA ALA A 115 1.99 20.51 19.58
C ALA A 115 0.74 21.15 20.21
N THR A 116 0.89 21.91 21.29
CA THR A 116 -0.22 22.65 21.94
C THR A 116 -0.88 23.63 20.98
N ALA A 117 -0.09 24.47 20.28
CA ALA A 117 -0.65 25.44 19.34
C ALA A 117 -1.41 24.74 18.19
N LEU A 118 -0.86 23.66 17.63
CA LEU A 118 -1.54 22.88 16.60
C LEU A 118 -2.83 22.20 17.13
N ALA A 119 -2.79 21.69 18.35
CA ALA A 119 -3.94 21.04 18.99
C ALA A 119 -5.08 22.04 19.26
N GLU A 120 -4.75 23.25 19.71
CA GLU A 120 -5.69 24.36 19.86
C GLU A 120 -6.30 24.78 18.52
N LEU A 121 -5.49 24.92 17.46
CA LEU A 121 -5.99 25.21 16.12
C LEU A 121 -6.89 24.09 15.57
N ALA A 122 -6.57 22.83 15.88
CA ALA A 122 -7.32 21.66 15.45
C ALA A 122 -8.60 21.43 16.26
N ASP A 123 -8.73 22.06 17.44
CA ASP A 123 -9.75 21.77 18.46
C ASP A 123 -9.73 20.29 18.87
N LEU A 124 -8.54 19.80 19.21
CA LEU A 124 -8.30 18.42 19.64
C LEU A 124 -7.42 18.38 20.90
N PRO A 125 -7.58 17.35 21.75
CA PRO A 125 -6.60 17.09 22.79
C PRO A 125 -5.27 16.63 22.18
N ILE A 126 -4.17 16.80 22.92
CA ILE A 126 -2.91 16.13 22.60
C ILE A 126 -3.01 14.68 23.05
N ASP A 127 -2.65 13.76 22.17
CA ASP A 127 -2.51 12.33 22.47
C ASP A 127 -1.21 11.82 21.82
N ASP A 128 -0.14 11.76 22.61
CA ASP A 128 1.19 11.37 22.14
C ASP A 128 1.27 9.88 21.75
N ALA A 129 0.37 9.04 22.25
CA ALA A 129 0.36 7.61 21.96
C ALA A 129 -0.49 7.31 20.73
N ASP A 130 -1.75 7.73 20.75
CA ASP A 130 -2.79 7.24 19.85
C ASP A 130 -3.46 8.34 19.01
N GLY A 131 -2.99 9.59 19.10
CA GLY A 131 -3.51 10.70 18.29
C GLY A 131 -3.50 10.40 16.79
N ASP A 132 -4.67 10.52 16.17
CA ASP A 132 -4.94 10.14 14.79
C ASP A 132 -4.79 11.29 13.79
N LEU A 133 -4.81 12.54 14.27
CA LEU A 133 -4.28 13.71 13.55
C LEU A 133 -2.77 13.79 13.78
N VAL A 134 -2.02 13.12 12.91
CA VAL A 134 -0.55 13.13 12.97
C VAL A 134 -0.01 14.40 12.31
N ALA A 135 0.68 15.21 13.12
CA ALA A 135 1.44 16.38 12.68
C ALA A 135 2.93 16.05 12.71
N ARG A 136 3.56 15.92 11.53
CA ARG A 136 4.99 15.67 11.41
C ARG A 136 5.76 16.96 11.19
N VAL A 137 6.80 17.22 11.98
CA VAL A 137 7.63 18.43 11.88
C VAL A 137 9.08 18.05 11.63
N ARG A 138 9.64 18.56 10.52
CA ARG A 138 11.01 18.27 10.08
C ARG A 138 11.67 19.48 9.46
N ARG A 139 12.99 19.38 9.22
CA ARG A 139 13.68 20.36 8.36
C ARG A 139 13.18 20.22 6.92
N GLY A 140 12.99 21.33 6.23
CA GLY A 140 12.66 21.32 4.81
C GLY A 140 13.89 21.01 3.95
N ALA A 141 13.67 20.69 2.68
CA ALA A 141 14.74 20.35 1.74
C ALA A 141 15.69 21.52 1.47
N SER A 142 15.18 22.75 1.52
CA SER A 142 16.00 23.97 1.41
C SER A 142 16.62 24.34 2.76
N PRO A 143 17.92 24.67 2.83
CA PRO A 143 18.56 25.13 4.06
C PRO A 143 17.81 26.30 4.71
N GLY A 144 17.70 26.28 6.04
CA GLY A 144 16.99 27.32 6.78
C GLY A 144 15.46 27.28 6.63
N THR A 145 14.90 26.14 6.24
CA THR A 145 13.45 25.94 6.22
C THR A 145 13.01 24.81 7.16
N TRP A 146 11.78 24.90 7.65
CA TRP A 146 11.06 23.85 8.36
C TRP A 146 9.82 23.47 7.57
N GLN A 147 9.40 22.22 7.69
CA GLN A 147 8.19 21.69 7.08
C GLN A 147 7.30 21.10 8.17
N VAL A 148 6.04 21.54 8.18
CA VAL A 148 4.96 20.95 8.96
C VAL A 148 4.08 20.16 8.00
N LEU A 149 3.81 18.89 8.32
CA LEU A 149 2.98 17.99 7.54
C LEU A 149 1.80 17.54 8.39
N LEU A 150 0.59 17.68 7.89
CA LEU A 150 -0.63 17.22 8.58
C LEU A 150 -1.22 16.06 7.76
N ARG A 151 -1.27 14.85 8.34
CA ARG A 151 -1.81 13.69 7.65
C ARG A 151 -3.29 13.91 7.34
N THR A 152 -3.66 13.70 6.08
CA THR A 152 -5.00 14.01 5.56
C THR A 152 -6.08 13.06 6.06
N THR A 153 -5.70 11.89 6.59
CA THR A 153 -6.62 10.84 7.04
C THR A 153 -6.25 10.33 8.45
N PRO A 154 -7.24 9.92 9.28
CA PRO A 154 -6.98 9.42 10.63
C PRO A 154 -6.09 8.17 10.66
N ARG A 155 -6.26 7.28 9.67
CA ARG A 155 -5.39 6.10 9.47
C ARG A 155 -4.60 6.26 8.17
N PRO A 156 -3.38 5.69 8.07
CA PRO A 156 -2.65 5.62 6.80
C PRO A 156 -3.53 5.01 5.69
N LEU A 157 -3.36 5.47 4.45
CA LEU A 157 -4.07 4.95 3.28
C LEU A 157 -3.80 3.46 3.06
N ALA A 158 -2.58 2.99 3.38
CA ALA A 158 -2.25 1.57 3.36
C ALA A 158 -3.10 0.72 4.32
N THR A 159 -3.68 1.34 5.37
CA THR A 159 -4.63 0.69 6.28
C THR A 159 -6.03 0.72 5.66
N ARG A 160 -6.32 -0.31 4.86
CA ARG A 160 -7.56 -0.39 4.10
C ARG A 160 -8.77 -0.53 4.99
N ALA A 161 -9.80 0.27 4.73
CA ALA A 161 -11.08 0.18 5.46
C ALA A 161 -11.78 -1.16 5.27
N TRP A 162 -11.55 -1.85 4.14
CA TRP A 162 -12.10 -3.17 3.87
C TRP A 162 -11.42 -4.30 4.65
N ARG A 163 -10.23 -4.07 5.21
CA ARG A 163 -9.48 -5.08 5.97
C ARG A 163 -10.03 -5.18 7.39
N GLU A 164 -11.12 -5.91 7.54
CA GLU A 164 -11.78 -6.17 8.83
C GLU A 164 -11.03 -7.15 9.74
N VAL A 165 -10.19 -8.02 9.17
CA VAL A 165 -9.43 -9.03 9.89
C VAL A 165 -7.94 -8.80 9.67
N ASP A 166 -7.20 -8.65 10.76
CA ASP A 166 -5.73 -8.62 10.72
C ASP A 166 -5.21 -10.07 10.69
N TYR A 167 -5.13 -10.64 9.49
CA TYR A 167 -4.67 -12.02 9.30
C TYR A 167 -3.13 -12.05 9.22
N PRO A 168 -2.44 -12.87 10.05
CA PRO A 168 -0.97 -12.95 10.06
C PRO A 168 -0.39 -13.28 8.68
N GLY A 169 0.71 -12.61 8.33
CA GLY A 169 1.38 -12.84 7.05
C GLY A 169 0.67 -12.26 5.81
N ALA A 170 -0.48 -11.59 5.98
CA ALA A 170 -1.14 -10.92 4.86
C ALA A 170 -0.23 -9.86 4.24
N VAL A 171 -0.09 -9.90 2.91
CA VAL A 171 0.71 -8.92 2.17
C VAL A 171 0.16 -7.50 2.40
N ASN A 172 1.07 -6.52 2.46
CA ASN A 172 0.68 -5.13 2.56
C ASN A 172 -0.12 -4.70 1.30
N ALA A 173 -1.23 -3.98 1.52
CA ALA A 173 -2.13 -3.60 0.44
C ALA A 173 -1.49 -2.69 -0.63
N THR A 174 -0.54 -1.83 -0.26
CA THR A 174 0.20 -0.98 -1.21
C THR A 174 1.14 -1.81 -2.08
N ILE A 175 1.80 -2.81 -1.51
CA ILE A 175 2.60 -3.78 -2.27
C ILE A 175 1.69 -4.59 -3.18
N ALA A 176 0.58 -5.12 -2.66
CA ALA A 176 -0.37 -5.91 -3.45
C ALA A 176 -0.91 -5.14 -4.66
N ALA A 177 -1.33 -3.89 -4.45
CA ALA A 177 -1.77 -3.00 -5.50
C ALA A 177 -0.69 -2.76 -6.57
N THR A 178 0.57 -2.62 -6.15
CA THR A 178 1.71 -2.45 -7.06
C THR A 178 2.03 -3.73 -7.84
N VAL A 179 1.97 -4.90 -7.19
CA VAL A 179 2.15 -6.21 -7.86
C VAL A 179 1.11 -6.39 -8.97
N LEU A 180 -0.14 -6.04 -8.72
CA LEU A 180 -1.22 -6.14 -9.72
C LEU A 180 -1.02 -5.17 -10.90
N ASP A 181 -0.41 -4.00 -10.67
CA ASP A 181 -0.03 -3.09 -11.76
C ASP A 181 1.10 -3.69 -12.61
N LEU A 182 2.11 -4.28 -11.97
CA LEU A 182 3.25 -4.89 -12.64
C LEU A 182 2.85 -6.15 -13.42
N LEU A 183 1.82 -6.87 -12.96
CA LEU A 183 1.21 -7.97 -13.69
C LEU A 183 0.26 -7.50 -14.81
N ASP A 184 -0.06 -6.21 -14.85
CA ASP A 184 -0.98 -5.60 -15.82
C ASP A 184 -2.33 -6.35 -15.85
N VAL A 185 -2.98 -6.42 -14.69
CA VAL A 185 -4.29 -7.06 -14.52
C VAL A 185 -5.41 -6.08 -14.90
N GLY A 186 -6.23 -6.47 -15.86
CA GLY A 186 -7.38 -5.75 -16.39
C GLY A 186 -8.73 -6.45 -16.16
N ALA A 187 -9.79 -5.85 -16.73
CA ALA A 187 -11.15 -6.36 -16.62
C ALA A 187 -11.40 -7.63 -17.46
N GLU A 188 -10.65 -7.82 -18.55
CA GLU A 188 -10.77 -8.99 -19.43
C GLU A 188 -9.98 -10.21 -18.93
N ASP A 189 -9.20 -10.05 -17.86
CA ASP A 189 -8.34 -11.11 -17.36
C ASP A 189 -9.08 -12.16 -16.54
N SER A 190 -8.58 -13.39 -16.62
CA SER A 190 -8.87 -14.46 -15.68
C SER A 190 -7.71 -14.53 -14.69
N LEU A 191 -7.94 -14.09 -13.45
CA LEU A 191 -6.94 -13.95 -12.39
C LEU A 191 -7.05 -15.09 -11.36
N LEU A 192 -5.91 -15.74 -11.09
CA LEU A 192 -5.75 -16.71 -10.00
C LEU A 192 -4.76 -16.18 -8.95
N ASP A 193 -5.17 -16.17 -7.69
CA ASP A 193 -4.27 -16.10 -6.53
C ASP A 193 -4.12 -17.51 -5.94
N MET A 194 -2.96 -18.12 -6.17
CA MET A 194 -2.73 -19.55 -5.90
C MET A 194 -2.61 -19.88 -4.41
N THR A 195 -2.30 -18.87 -3.59
CA THR A 195 -2.06 -19.01 -2.15
C THR A 195 -2.62 -17.76 -1.46
N CYS A 196 -3.93 -17.59 -1.54
CA CYS A 196 -4.54 -16.26 -1.41
C CYS A 196 -4.58 -15.71 0.01
N GLY A 197 -4.42 -16.56 1.02
CA GLY A 197 -4.59 -16.22 2.43
C GLY A 197 -5.90 -15.47 2.65
N SER A 198 -5.80 -14.32 3.33
CA SER A 198 -6.93 -13.42 3.56
C SER A 198 -7.38 -12.59 2.34
N GLY A 199 -6.95 -12.94 1.13
CA GLY A 199 -7.50 -12.46 -0.13
C GLY A 199 -7.03 -11.07 -0.58
N THR A 200 -5.88 -10.60 -0.10
CA THR A 200 -5.49 -9.18 -0.30
C THR A 200 -5.32 -8.80 -1.77
N PHE A 201 -4.68 -9.64 -2.61
CA PHE A 201 -4.51 -9.31 -4.03
C PHE A 201 -5.86 -9.19 -4.74
N LEU A 202 -6.73 -10.19 -4.60
CA LEU A 202 -8.01 -10.20 -5.30
C LEU A 202 -8.92 -9.05 -4.84
N VAL A 203 -8.97 -8.75 -3.53
CA VAL A 203 -9.78 -7.62 -3.02
C VAL A 203 -9.21 -6.27 -3.44
N GLU A 204 -7.89 -6.08 -3.50
CA GLU A 204 -7.29 -4.86 -4.05
C GLU A 204 -7.58 -4.71 -5.55
N GLN A 205 -7.59 -5.80 -6.31
CA GLN A 205 -7.91 -5.77 -7.74
C GLN A 205 -9.33 -5.25 -8.00
N LEU A 206 -10.32 -5.64 -7.19
CA LEU A 206 -11.70 -5.14 -7.32
C LEU A 206 -11.84 -3.61 -7.16
N HIS A 207 -10.84 -2.93 -6.59
CA HIS A 207 -10.82 -1.46 -6.51
C HIS A 207 -10.28 -0.80 -7.79
N ARG A 208 -9.56 -1.53 -8.63
CA ARG A 208 -9.07 -1.08 -9.94
C ARG A 208 -10.06 -1.47 -11.04
N ALA A 209 -10.30 -2.77 -11.18
CA ALA A 209 -11.25 -3.34 -12.12
C ALA A 209 -11.60 -4.76 -11.67
N ALA A 210 -12.88 -5.13 -11.74
CA ALA A 210 -13.27 -6.53 -11.55
C ALA A 210 -12.77 -7.35 -12.76
N PRO A 211 -11.91 -8.36 -12.57
CA PRO A 211 -11.51 -9.26 -13.64
C PRO A 211 -12.72 -10.07 -14.14
N ALA A 212 -12.64 -10.60 -15.36
CA ALA A 212 -13.67 -11.46 -15.95
C ALA A 212 -13.89 -12.72 -15.11
N ARG A 213 -12.81 -13.22 -14.51
CA ARG A 213 -12.81 -14.31 -13.53
C ARG A 213 -11.75 -14.04 -12.47
N ALA A 214 -12.09 -14.24 -11.20
CA ALA A 214 -11.17 -14.11 -10.08
C ALA A 214 -11.32 -15.31 -9.14
N VAL A 215 -10.24 -16.06 -8.94
CA VAL A 215 -10.21 -17.26 -8.10
C VAL A 215 -9.09 -17.12 -7.07
N GLY A 216 -9.40 -17.41 -5.80
CA GLY A 216 -8.42 -17.48 -4.71
C GLY A 216 -8.45 -18.85 -4.06
N VAL A 217 -7.29 -19.48 -3.92
CA VAL A 217 -7.15 -20.80 -3.31
C VAL A 217 -6.33 -20.70 -2.04
N ASP A 218 -6.80 -21.30 -0.96
CA ASP A 218 -6.01 -21.45 0.26
C ASP A 218 -6.39 -22.73 1.03
N LEU A 219 -5.44 -23.27 1.78
CA LEU A 219 -5.61 -24.44 2.63
C LEU A 219 -6.36 -24.10 3.93
N ASP A 220 -6.22 -22.87 4.43
CA ASP A 220 -6.77 -22.47 5.71
C ASP A 220 -8.19 -21.91 5.56
N PRO A 221 -9.24 -22.62 6.05
CA PRO A 221 -10.61 -22.11 6.01
C PRO A 221 -10.76 -20.77 6.77
N ALA A 222 -9.97 -20.51 7.82
CA ALA A 222 -10.02 -19.24 8.54
C ALA A 222 -9.49 -18.07 7.70
N ALA A 223 -8.50 -18.31 6.84
CA ALA A 223 -8.00 -17.33 5.89
C ALA A 223 -9.08 -16.97 4.86
N LEU A 224 -9.78 -17.98 4.32
CA LEU A 224 -10.86 -17.78 3.37
C LEU A 224 -12.07 -17.07 3.98
N ASP A 225 -12.39 -17.34 5.25
CA ASP A 225 -13.43 -16.59 5.96
C ASP A 225 -13.07 -15.11 6.13
N ALA A 226 -11.80 -14.81 6.46
CA ALA A 226 -11.29 -13.44 6.46
C ALA A 226 -11.38 -12.82 5.05
N ALA A 227 -11.01 -13.55 4.00
CA ALA A 227 -11.10 -13.09 2.61
C ALA A 227 -12.53 -12.74 2.19
N ARG A 228 -13.51 -13.58 2.55
CA ARG A 228 -14.94 -13.33 2.30
C ARG A 228 -15.43 -12.09 3.06
N ARG A 229 -14.99 -11.88 4.30
CA ARG A 229 -15.29 -10.65 5.07
C ARG A 229 -14.70 -9.41 4.40
N HIS A 230 -13.44 -9.49 3.96
CA HIS A 230 -12.76 -8.42 3.23
C HIS A 230 -13.48 -8.04 1.94
N GLN A 231 -13.89 -9.02 1.13
CA GLN A 231 -14.65 -8.76 -0.10
C GLN A 231 -15.99 -8.07 0.19
N ARG A 232 -16.74 -8.54 1.21
CA ARG A 232 -18.00 -7.88 1.63
C ARG A 232 -17.77 -6.44 2.07
N ALA A 233 -16.76 -6.22 2.90
CA ALA A 233 -16.40 -4.90 3.43
C ALA A 233 -15.91 -3.94 2.34
N ALA A 234 -15.27 -4.44 1.28
CA ALA A 234 -14.81 -3.65 0.15
C ALA A 234 -15.95 -2.98 -0.62
N ARG A 235 -17.16 -3.55 -0.61
CA ARG A 235 -18.35 -3.03 -1.31
C ARG A 235 -18.07 -2.70 -2.79
N ARG A 236 -17.26 -3.54 -3.44
CA ARG A 236 -16.93 -3.43 -4.87
C ARG A 236 -17.72 -4.46 -5.67
N ARG A 237 -17.97 -4.14 -6.94
CA ARG A 237 -18.52 -5.09 -7.91
C ARG A 237 -17.45 -6.15 -8.23
N GLY A 238 -17.90 -7.31 -8.69
CA GLY A 238 -17.06 -8.47 -8.96
C GLY A 238 -17.23 -9.56 -7.91
N ARG A 239 -17.23 -10.80 -8.39
CA ARG A 239 -17.29 -12.00 -7.54
C ARG A 239 -15.91 -12.64 -7.56
N ILE A 240 -15.46 -13.08 -6.40
CA ILE A 240 -14.26 -13.90 -6.25
C ILE A 240 -14.74 -15.29 -5.83
N ASP A 241 -14.24 -16.30 -6.54
CA ASP A 241 -14.41 -17.70 -6.19
C ASP A 241 -13.31 -18.12 -5.20
N TRP A 242 -13.70 -18.25 -3.93
CA TRP A 242 -12.83 -18.69 -2.84
C TRP A 242 -12.90 -20.22 -2.71
N VAL A 243 -11.80 -20.89 -3.03
CA VAL A 243 -11.67 -22.35 -3.02
C VAL A 243 -10.82 -22.79 -1.83
N GLU A 244 -11.37 -23.65 -0.99
CA GLU A 244 -10.65 -24.31 0.08
C GLU A 244 -9.96 -25.56 -0.47
N GLY A 245 -8.65 -25.66 -0.31
CA GLY A 245 -7.88 -26.82 -0.73
C GLY A 245 -6.42 -26.51 -1.03
N ASP A 246 -5.67 -27.58 -1.32
CA ASP A 246 -4.30 -27.46 -1.79
C ASP A 246 -4.30 -27.08 -3.28
N VAL A 247 -3.78 -25.92 -3.64
CA VAL A 247 -3.73 -25.47 -5.05
C VAL A 247 -3.00 -26.46 -5.98
N LEU A 248 -2.08 -27.25 -5.44
CA LEU A 248 -1.33 -28.26 -6.19
C LEU A 248 -2.21 -29.45 -6.62
N THR A 249 -3.33 -29.71 -5.92
CA THR A 249 -4.21 -30.86 -6.19
C THR A 249 -5.67 -30.50 -6.42
N ALA A 250 -6.10 -29.29 -6.06
CA ALA A 250 -7.47 -28.83 -6.20
C ALA A 250 -7.91 -28.82 -7.67
N GLU A 251 -9.13 -29.29 -7.91
CA GLU A 251 -9.76 -29.28 -9.24
C GLU A 251 -10.14 -27.85 -9.63
N LEU A 252 -9.37 -27.26 -10.54
CA LEU A 252 -9.58 -25.90 -11.04
C LEU A 252 -9.67 -25.94 -12.56
N GLU A 253 -10.70 -25.29 -13.11
CA GLU A 253 -10.74 -25.01 -14.55
C GLU A 253 -9.61 -24.03 -14.89
N GLY A 254 -8.71 -24.43 -15.80
CA GLY A 254 -7.57 -23.62 -16.23
C GLY A 254 -7.95 -22.40 -17.09
N GLY A 255 -7.01 -21.91 -17.90
CA GLY A 255 -7.22 -20.76 -18.76
C GLY A 255 -7.01 -19.40 -18.06
N PHE A 256 -6.20 -19.36 -16.99
CA PHE A 256 -5.87 -18.10 -16.32
C PHE A 256 -4.85 -17.29 -17.14
N THR A 257 -5.16 -16.03 -17.43
CA THR A 257 -4.27 -15.10 -18.15
C THR A 257 -3.32 -14.37 -17.19
N ARG A 258 -3.69 -14.30 -15.91
CA ARG A 258 -2.91 -13.70 -14.83
C ARG A 258 -2.90 -14.62 -13.63
N LEU A 259 -1.72 -14.87 -13.09
CA LEU A 259 -1.52 -15.66 -11.89
C LEU A 259 -0.64 -14.87 -10.91
N VAL A 260 -0.92 -15.01 -9.62
CA VAL A 260 -0.10 -14.47 -8.55
C VAL A 260 -0.01 -15.49 -7.42
N THR A 261 1.13 -15.52 -6.75
CA THR A 261 1.31 -16.31 -5.54
C THR A 261 2.23 -15.57 -4.58
N ASN A 262 1.89 -15.66 -3.30
CA ASN A 262 2.73 -15.23 -2.19
C ASN A 262 2.79 -16.39 -1.19
N PRO A 263 3.56 -17.45 -1.51
CA PRO A 263 3.56 -18.67 -0.72
C PRO A 263 4.18 -18.40 0.67
N PRO A 264 3.85 -19.23 1.68
CA PRO A 264 4.40 -19.07 3.02
C PRO A 264 5.93 -19.20 3.03
N TRP A 265 6.58 -18.45 3.91
CA TRP A 265 8.04 -18.43 4.01
C TRP A 265 8.49 -19.22 5.24
N GLY A 266 8.75 -20.52 5.06
CA GLY A 266 9.66 -21.38 5.85
C GLY A 266 9.66 -21.36 7.39
N THR A 267 8.73 -20.68 8.07
CA THR A 267 8.71 -20.50 9.53
C THR A 267 7.61 -21.28 10.22
N LEU A 268 6.71 -21.91 9.44
CA LEU A 268 5.71 -22.86 9.91
C LEU A 268 5.92 -24.17 9.13
N HIS A 269 6.73 -25.04 9.73
CA HIS A 269 7.00 -26.44 9.35
C HIS A 269 8.04 -26.71 8.23
N GLY A 270 9.23 -27.16 8.65
CA GLY A 270 9.94 -28.30 8.04
C GLY A 270 10.76 -28.08 6.75
N GLU A 271 12.08 -27.99 6.94
CA GLU A 271 13.17 -28.32 5.99
C GLU A 271 13.31 -27.51 4.69
N HIS A 272 14.50 -26.93 4.51
CA HIS A 272 14.89 -26.05 3.42
C HIS A 272 14.71 -26.60 1.99
N GLU A 273 14.63 -27.91 1.79
CA GLU A 273 14.34 -28.54 0.48
C GLU A 273 12.85 -28.47 0.14
N SER A 274 11.96 -28.53 1.15
CA SER A 274 10.51 -28.49 0.97
C SER A 274 10.04 -27.17 0.33
N ASN A 275 10.70 -26.05 0.64
CA ASN A 275 10.39 -24.75 0.05
C ASN A 275 10.81 -24.64 -1.42
N GLU A 276 11.91 -25.28 -1.84
CA GLU A 276 12.31 -25.28 -3.26
C GLU A 276 11.36 -26.15 -4.09
N ASP A 277 10.98 -27.31 -3.54
CA ASP A 277 10.03 -28.21 -4.18
C ASP A 277 8.63 -27.61 -4.24
N LEU A 278 8.19 -26.90 -3.20
CA LEU A 278 6.94 -26.14 -3.22
C LEU A 278 6.96 -25.06 -4.31
N LEU A 279 8.04 -24.27 -4.41
CA LEU A 279 8.15 -23.25 -5.47
C LEU A 279 8.13 -23.88 -6.86
N ALA A 280 8.82 -25.01 -7.07
CA ALA A 280 8.81 -25.74 -8.34
C ALA A 280 7.42 -26.29 -8.67
N ALA A 281 6.76 -26.94 -7.70
CA ALA A 281 5.41 -27.48 -7.87
C ALA A 281 4.38 -26.37 -8.15
N LEU A 282 4.52 -25.20 -7.53
CA LEU A 282 3.68 -24.03 -7.83
C LEU A 282 3.91 -23.54 -9.27
N LEU A 283 5.14 -23.54 -9.79
CA LEU A 283 5.40 -23.17 -11.18
C LEU A 283 4.81 -24.18 -12.17
N GLU A 284 4.94 -25.47 -11.89
CA GLU A 284 4.34 -26.56 -12.68
C GLU A 284 2.82 -26.43 -12.70
N ARG A 285 2.20 -26.30 -11.52
CA ARG A 285 0.77 -26.13 -11.38
C ARG A 285 0.27 -24.86 -12.07
N ALA A 286 1.00 -23.75 -11.95
CA ALA A 286 0.69 -22.52 -12.65
C ALA A 286 0.74 -22.71 -14.17
N ALA A 287 1.70 -23.48 -14.68
CA ALA A 287 1.81 -23.75 -16.12
C ALA A 287 0.67 -24.61 -16.65
N GLU A 288 0.16 -25.56 -15.86
CA GLU A 288 -1.03 -26.37 -16.21
C GLU A 288 -2.31 -25.52 -16.28
N LEU A 289 -2.45 -24.56 -15.37
CA LEU A 289 -3.63 -23.71 -15.24
C LEU A 289 -3.58 -22.48 -16.15
N ALA A 290 -2.42 -22.16 -16.73
CA ALA A 290 -2.21 -20.98 -17.55
C ALA A 290 -2.89 -21.06 -18.93
N ALA A 291 -3.45 -19.92 -19.37
CA ALA A 291 -3.74 -19.68 -20.78
C ALA A 291 -2.44 -19.40 -21.57
N PRO A 292 -2.44 -19.53 -22.91
CA PRO A 292 -1.35 -19.01 -23.74
C PRO A 292 -1.12 -17.51 -23.51
N GLY A 293 0.14 -17.08 -23.35
CA GLY A 293 0.46 -15.67 -23.07
C GLY A 293 0.26 -15.27 -21.62
N ALA A 294 0.02 -16.22 -20.70
CA ALA A 294 -0.20 -15.91 -19.30
C ALA A 294 1.02 -15.26 -18.65
N ARG A 295 0.75 -14.43 -17.63
CA ARG A 295 1.77 -13.85 -16.76
C ARG A 295 1.60 -14.34 -15.34
N LEU A 296 2.71 -14.65 -14.69
CA LEU A 296 2.77 -15.10 -13.29
C LEU A 296 3.65 -14.17 -12.47
N GLY A 297 3.15 -13.75 -11.32
CA GLY A 297 3.90 -13.02 -10.29
C GLY A 297 4.16 -13.90 -9.07
N VAL A 298 5.42 -14.17 -8.77
CA VAL A 298 5.81 -14.88 -7.55
C VAL A 298 6.42 -13.88 -6.57
N LEU A 299 5.69 -13.52 -5.52
CA LEU A 299 6.18 -12.65 -4.44
C LEU A 299 6.77 -13.52 -3.33
N THR A 300 8.07 -13.39 -3.06
CA THR A 300 8.74 -14.25 -2.06
C THR A 300 9.94 -13.59 -1.39
N HIS A 301 10.26 -14.07 -0.19
CA HIS A 301 11.53 -13.80 0.51
C HIS A 301 12.65 -14.79 0.17
N GLU A 302 12.31 -15.94 -0.41
CA GLU A 302 13.23 -17.04 -0.75
C GLU A 302 13.94 -16.77 -2.09
N ILE A 303 14.65 -15.64 -2.18
CA ILE A 303 15.19 -15.09 -3.44
C ILE A 303 16.13 -16.08 -4.15
N THR A 304 17.13 -16.60 -3.43
CA THR A 304 18.14 -17.50 -4.02
C THR A 304 17.53 -18.81 -4.47
N ARG A 305 16.52 -19.30 -3.74
CA ARG A 305 15.79 -20.53 -4.08
C ARG A 305 14.97 -20.36 -5.33
N MET A 306 14.21 -19.27 -5.40
CA MET A 306 13.41 -18.96 -6.58
C MET A 306 14.29 -18.83 -7.83
N GLN A 307 15.49 -18.22 -7.70
CA GLN A 307 16.45 -18.16 -8.80
C GLN A 307 16.90 -19.55 -9.27
N ARG A 308 17.26 -20.46 -8.36
CA ARG A 308 17.62 -21.85 -8.72
C ARG A 308 16.47 -22.60 -9.37
N VAL A 309 15.24 -22.46 -8.83
CA VAL A 309 14.04 -23.09 -9.40
C VAL A 309 13.79 -22.57 -10.81
N LEU A 310 13.95 -21.27 -11.08
CA LEU A 310 13.82 -20.72 -12.44
C LEU A 310 14.94 -21.17 -13.40
N GLU A 311 16.11 -21.55 -12.90
CA GLU A 311 17.20 -22.07 -13.73
C GLU A 311 17.00 -23.56 -14.06
N GLN A 312 16.43 -24.33 -13.13
CA GLN A 312 16.42 -25.80 -13.20
C GLN A 312 15.03 -26.38 -13.51
N ARG A 313 13.96 -25.75 -13.02
CA ARG A 313 12.58 -26.26 -12.96
C ARG A 313 11.55 -25.17 -13.28
N ALA A 314 11.81 -24.37 -14.31
CA ALA A 314 10.95 -23.24 -14.66
C ALA A 314 9.57 -23.62 -15.22
N ALA A 315 9.30 -24.91 -15.49
CA ALA A 315 8.04 -25.38 -16.10
C ALA A 315 7.62 -24.64 -17.39
N GLY A 316 8.59 -24.13 -18.15
CA GLY A 316 8.39 -23.35 -19.37
C GLY A 316 7.94 -21.89 -19.14
N TRP A 317 8.04 -21.39 -17.91
CA TRP A 317 7.98 -19.96 -17.63
C TRP A 317 9.30 -19.29 -18.01
N ARG A 318 9.23 -18.14 -18.68
CA ARG A 318 10.38 -17.27 -18.93
C ARG A 318 10.33 -16.07 -18.01
N ARG A 319 11.48 -15.70 -17.43
CA ARG A 319 11.59 -14.49 -16.61
C ARG A 319 11.49 -13.24 -17.48
N ALA A 320 10.45 -12.45 -17.28
CA ALA A 320 10.24 -11.15 -17.91
C ALA A 320 10.85 -10.01 -17.09
N GLY A 321 10.89 -10.16 -15.76
CA GLY A 321 11.44 -9.14 -14.87
C GLY A 321 11.60 -9.58 -13.42
N GLU A 322 12.19 -8.72 -12.61
CA GLU A 322 12.22 -8.83 -11.16
C GLU A 322 12.03 -7.44 -10.57
N HIS A 323 11.21 -7.36 -9.53
CA HIS A 323 10.92 -6.11 -8.84
C HIS A 323 11.16 -6.27 -7.34
N ARG A 324 11.78 -5.27 -6.72
CA ARG A 324 12.17 -5.31 -5.30
C ARG A 324 11.28 -4.38 -4.50
N PHE A 325 10.79 -4.87 -3.37
CA PHE A 325 10.06 -4.09 -2.39
C PHE A 325 10.86 -4.00 -1.09
N PHE A 326 10.56 -2.97 -0.29
CA PHE A 326 11.04 -2.88 1.08
C PHE A 326 9.92 -2.48 2.03
N GLN A 327 9.79 -3.22 3.13
CA GLN A 327 8.85 -2.90 4.20
C GLN A 327 9.35 -3.41 5.55
N LYS A 328 9.48 -2.53 6.54
CA LYS A 328 9.78 -2.88 7.94
C LYS A 328 10.98 -3.84 8.10
N GLY A 329 12.04 -3.67 7.31
CA GLY A 329 13.22 -4.55 7.34
C GLY A 329 13.13 -5.80 6.46
N HIS A 330 11.97 -6.06 5.85
CA HIS A 330 11.76 -7.15 4.91
C HIS A 330 11.95 -6.67 3.46
N HIS A 331 12.60 -7.50 2.64
CA HIS A 331 12.92 -7.19 1.25
C HIS A 331 12.34 -8.26 0.28
N PRO A 332 11.01 -8.38 0.16
CA PRO A 332 10.45 -9.37 -0.75
C PRO A 332 10.75 -8.98 -2.19
N ARG A 333 10.87 -9.99 -3.04
CA ARG A 333 11.01 -9.81 -4.49
C ARG A 333 9.83 -10.41 -5.22
N LEU A 334 9.35 -9.67 -6.21
CA LEU A 334 8.40 -10.17 -7.19
C LEU A 334 9.18 -10.63 -8.42
N PHE A 335 9.09 -11.91 -8.74
CA PHE A 335 9.54 -12.45 -10.01
C PHE A 335 8.37 -12.39 -10.99
N LEU A 336 8.56 -11.66 -12.09
CA LEU A 336 7.58 -11.53 -13.17
C LEU A 336 7.94 -12.52 -14.27
N LEU A 337 7.02 -13.43 -14.56
CA LEU A 337 7.19 -14.54 -15.49
C LEU A 337 6.13 -14.49 -16.58
N GLU A 338 6.46 -14.96 -17.77
CA GLU A 338 5.56 -15.06 -18.92
C GLU A 338 5.69 -16.41 -19.62
N ARG A 339 4.62 -16.85 -20.28
CA ARG A 339 4.56 -18.12 -21.03
C ARG A 339 3.98 -17.95 -22.41
#